data_AF-A0A661RUV3-F1
#
_entry.id   AF-A0A661RUV3-F1
#
_cell.length_a   1.000
_cell.length_b   1.000
_cell.length_c   1.000
_cell.angle_alpha   90.00
_cell.angle_beta   90.00
_cell.angle_gamma   90.00
#
_symmetry.space_group_name_H-M   'P 1'
#
loop_
_entity.id
_entity.type
_entity.pdbx_description
1 polymer ?
#
loop_
_entity_poly.entity_id
_entity_poly.type
_entity_poly.pdbx_seq_one_letter_code
_entity_poly.pdbx_strand_id
1 'polypeptide(L)' 'MPNMIQIKAIVKGRVQGVFYRAHTQKQADRLGVKGYVKNLPDGSVEAVFEGDPKSVSQMVKWCHQGPKASFVE' A
#
# COMPACT_ATOMS: atom_id res chain seq x y z
N MET A 1 -8.32 -20.21 13.89
CA MET A 1 -7.74 -19.82 12.58
C MET A 1 -7.35 -18.35 12.70
N PRO A 2 -6.15 -17.91 12.27
CA PRO A 2 -5.86 -16.48 12.25
C PRO A 2 -6.88 -15.80 11.32
N ASN A 3 -7.60 -14.80 11.83
CA ASN A 3 -8.56 -14.04 11.05
C ASN A 3 -7.80 -13.32 9.93
N MET A 4 -7.99 -13.71 8.67
CA MET A 4 -7.37 -13.03 7.53
C MET A 4 -8.33 -12.01 6.97
N ILE A 5 -7.83 -10.82 6.64
CA ILE A 5 -8.60 -9.77 6.00
C ILE A 5 -7.95 -9.35 4.70
N GLN A 6 -8.76 -8.80 3.81
CA GLN A 6 -8.30 -8.16 2.58
C GLN A 6 -8.81 -6.72 2.54
N ILE A 7 -7.93 -5.77 2.23
CA ILE A 7 -8.27 -4.36 2.02
C ILE A 7 -7.75 -3.90 0.67
N LYS A 8 -8.62 -3.21 -0.08
CA LYS A 8 -8.24 -2.43 -1.26
C LYS A 8 -8.11 -0.96 -0.88
N ALA A 9 -6.97 -0.35 -1.17
CA ALA A 9 -6.70 1.06 -1.00
C ALA A 9 -6.49 1.74 -2.37
N ILE A 10 -7.05 2.93 -2.52
CA ILE A 10 -6.76 3.84 -3.63
C ILE A 10 -6.05 5.06 -3.03
N VAL A 11 -4.81 5.29 -3.44
CA VAL A 11 -3.97 6.38 -2.94
C VAL A 11 -3.90 7.46 -4.00
N LYS A 12 -4.26 8.69 -3.63
CA LYS A 12 -4.24 9.88 -4.50
C LYS A 12 -3.15 10.86 -4.05
N GLY A 13 -2.81 11.80 -4.94
CA GLY A 13 -1.76 12.80 -4.74
C GLY A 13 -0.55 12.57 -5.65
N ARG A 14 0.64 13.04 -5.23
CA ARG A 14 1.90 12.82 -5.93
C ARG A 14 2.46 11.44 -5.57
N VAL A 15 1.90 10.40 -6.19
CA VAL A 15 2.21 8.99 -5.88
C VAL A 15 2.83 8.19 -7.02
N GLN A 16 2.91 8.77 -8.22
CA GLN A 16 3.64 8.18 -9.36
C GLN A 16 5.00 8.84 -9.60
N GLY A 17 5.95 8.11 -10.18
CA GLY A 17 7.33 8.59 -10.39
C GLY A 17 8.16 8.74 -9.11
N VAL A 18 7.65 8.31 -7.96
CA VAL A 18 8.24 8.50 -6.62
C VAL A 18 8.55 7.17 -5.91
N PHE A 19 8.72 6.10 -6.68
CA PHE A 19 8.99 4.73 -6.18
C PHE A 19 7.93 4.18 -5.21
N TYR A 20 6.69 4.67 -5.28
CA TYR A 20 5.61 4.25 -4.39
C TYR A 20 5.41 2.73 -4.39
N ARG A 21 5.22 2.13 -5.58
CA ARG A 21 5.05 0.68 -5.73
C ARG A 21 6.18 -0.14 -5.10
N ALA A 22 7.43 0.25 -5.34
CA ALA A 22 8.60 -0.46 -4.81
C ALA A 22 8.67 -0.39 -3.28
N HIS A 23 8.36 0.77 -2.70
CA HIS A 23 8.32 0.91 -1.24
C HIS A 23 7.12 0.19 -0.62
N THR A 24 5.95 0.19 -1.28
CA THR A 24 4.78 -0.59 -0.86
C THR A 24 5.12 -2.08 -0.79
N GLN A 25 5.75 -2.62 -1.84
CA GLN A 25 6.21 -4.01 -1.86
C GLN A 25 7.17 -4.30 -0.71
N LYS A 26 8.21 -3.46 -0.55
CA LYS A 26 9.19 -3.62 0.54
C LYS A 26 8.55 -3.59 1.94
N GLN A 27 7.52 -2.77 2.13
CA GLN A 27 6.80 -2.70 3.40
C GLN A 27 5.90 -3.92 3.60
N ALA A 28 5.24 -4.41 2.54
CA ALA A 28 4.44 -5.63 2.56
C ALA A 28 5.29 -6.85 2.93
N ASP A 29 6.47 -7.00 2.33
CA ASP A 29 7.43 -8.07 2.64
C ASP A 29 7.86 -8.05 4.11
N ARG A 30 8.13 -6.86 4.67
CA ARG A 30 8.49 -6.68 6.09
C ARG A 30 7.38 -7.07 7.05
N LEU A 31 6.13 -6.86 6.65
CA LEU A 31 4.96 -7.12 7.47
C LEU A 31 4.31 -8.48 7.18
N GLY A 32 4.86 -9.28 6.26
CA GLY A 32 4.29 -10.56 5.86
C GLY A 32 2.91 -10.43 5.18
N VAL A 33 2.63 -9.29 4.53
CA VAL A 33 1.37 -9.00 3.84
C VAL A 33 1.48 -9.35 2.37
N LYS A 34 0.47 -10.02 1.81
CA LYS A 34 0.39 -10.38 0.39
C LYS A 34 -0.52 -9.41 -0.38
N GLY A 35 -0.53 -9.53 -1.71
CA GLY A 35 -1.43 -8.80 -2.60
C GLY A 35 -0.69 -8.18 -3.78
N TYR A 36 -1.13 -7.00 -4.22
CA TYR A 36 -0.50 -6.29 -5.33
C TYR A 36 -0.54 -4.77 -5.16
N VAL A 37 0.29 -4.08 -5.94
CA VAL A 37 0.25 -2.62 -6.07
C VAL A 37 0.48 -2.23 -7.53
N LYS A 38 -0.34 -1.32 -8.08
CA LYS A 38 -0.24 -0.87 -9.47
C LYS A 38 -0.56 0.62 -9.61
N ASN A 39 0.05 1.26 -10.61
CA ASN A 39 -0.32 2.60 -11.02
C ASN A 39 -1.62 2.54 -11.83
N LEU A 40 -2.50 3.51 -11.63
CA LEU A 40 -3.70 3.69 -12.43
C LEU A 40 -3.51 4.81 -13.48
N PRO A 41 -4.27 4.78 -14.60
CA PRO A 41 -4.16 5.79 -15.66
C PRO A 41 -4.50 7.21 -15.21
N ASP A 42 -5.31 7.36 -14.15
CA ASP A 42 -5.73 8.64 -13.59
C ASP A 42 -4.68 9.30 -12.68
N GLY A 43 -3.48 8.71 -12.57
CA GLY A 43 -2.41 9.22 -11.72
C GLY A 43 -2.41 8.65 -10.29
N SER A 44 -3.44 7.91 -9.87
CA SER A 44 -3.50 7.28 -8.55
C SER A 44 -2.73 5.94 -8.49
N VAL A 45 -2.62 5.38 -7.28
CA VAL A 45 -2.08 4.03 -7.03
C VAL A 45 -3.17 3.17 -6.39
N GLU A 46 -3.39 1.98 -6.93
CA GLU A 46 -4.22 0.94 -6.29
C GLU A 46 -3.30 -0.07 -5.58
N ALA A 47 -3.64 -0.39 -4.33
CA ALA A 47 -2.98 -1.44 -3.57
C ALA A 47 -4.02 -2.39 -2.96
N VAL A 48 -3.78 -3.70 -3.03
CA VAL A 48 -4.54 -4.72 -2.32
C VAL A 48 -3.61 -5.39 -1.31
N PHE A 49 -4.08 -5.49 -0.08
CA PHE A 49 -3.36 -6.07 1.06
C PHE A 49 -4.17 -7.21 1.64
N GLU A 50 -3.54 -8.37 1.80
CA GLU A 50 -4.12 -9.57 2.41
C GLU A 50 -3.19 -10.12 3.49
N GLY A 51 -3.74 -10.36 4.67
CA GLY A 51 -2.97 -10.83 5.83
C GLY A 51 -3.74 -10.75 7.13
N ASP A 52 -3.03 -10.85 8.26
CA ASP A 52 -3.65 -10.64 9.57
C ASP A 52 -4.05 -9.16 9.76
N PRO A 53 -5.04 -8.87 10.63
CA PRO A 53 -5.62 -7.54 10.70
C PRO A 53 -4.65 -6.47 11.19
N LYS A 54 -3.65 -6.86 12.01
CA LYS A 54 -2.65 -5.92 12.52
C LYS A 54 -1.69 -5.52 11.41
N SER A 55 -1.18 -6.47 10.64
CA SER A 55 -0.24 -6.20 9.55
C SER A 55 -0.91 -5.45 8.39
N VAL A 56 -2.14 -5.83 8.03
CA VAL A 56 -2.92 -5.10 7.01
C VAL A 56 -3.23 -3.66 7.48
N SER A 57 -3.59 -3.46 8.75
CA SER A 57 -3.79 -2.11 9.30
C SER A 57 -2.51 -1.27 9.24
N GLN A 58 -1.34 -1.87 9.49
CA GLN A 58 -0.05 -1.17 9.36
C GLN A 58 0.25 -0.79 7.91
N MET A 59 -0.11 -1.63 6.93
CA MET A 59 0.01 -1.27 5.51
C MET A 59 -0.87 -0.06 5.15
N VAL A 60 -2.13 -0.05 5.61
CA VAL A 60 -3.04 1.10 5.39
C VAL A 60 -2.48 2.37 6.01
N LYS A 61 -1.97 2.30 7.25
CA LYS A 61 -1.32 3.45 7.91
C LYS A 61 -0.11 3.94 7.12
N TRP A 62 0.72 3.03 6.64
CA TRP A 62 1.88 3.38 5.82
C TRP A 62 1.46 4.08 4.52
N CYS A 63 0.35 3.68 3.90
CA CYS A 63 -0.14 4.33 2.68
C CYS A 63 -0.48 5.82 2.85
N HIS A 64 -0.83 6.28 4.05
CA HIS A 64 -1.05 7.72 4.31
C HIS A 64 0.25 8.53 4.31
N GLN A 65 1.41 7.89 4.49
CA GLN A 65 2.72 8.56 4.47
C GLN A 65 3.45 8.31 3.14
N GLY A 66 3.47 7.06 2.68
CA GLY A 66 4.19 6.65 1.48
C GLY A 66 5.72 6.84 1.55
N PRO A 67 6.42 6.75 0.40
CA PRO A 67 7.82 7.15 0.28
C PRO A 67 8.07 8.62 0.65
N LYS A 68 9.31 8.95 1.03
CA LYS A 68 9.72 10.34 1.32
C LYS A 68 9.43 11.34 0.19
N ALA A 69 9.45 10.88 -1.05
CA ALA A 69 9.23 11.71 -2.24
C ALA A 69 7.74 11.83 -2.64
N SER A 70 6.83 11.11 -1.97
CA SER A 70 5.40 11.17 -2.26
C SER A 70 4.68 12.22 -1.43
N PHE A 71 3.54 12.66 -1.94
CA PHE A 71 2.54 13.40 -1.17
C PHE A 71 1.19 12.71 -1.36
N VAL A 72 0.53 12.37 -0.26
CA VAL A 72 -0.77 11.70 -0.24
C VAL A 72 -1.82 12.72 0.17
N GLU A 73 -2.93 12.77 -0.60
CA GLU A 73 -4.09 13.63 -0.37
C GLU A 73 -5.06 13.05 0.66
#